data_AF-A0A9P6KNP0-F1
#
_entry.id   AF-A0A9P6KNP0-F1
#
_cell.length_a   1.000
_cell.length_b   1.000
_cell.length_c   1.000
_cell.angle_alpha   90.00
_cell.angle_beta   90.00
_cell.angle_gamma   90.00
#
_symmetry.space_group_name_H-M   'P 1'
#
loop_
_entity.id
_entity.type
_entity.pdbx_description
1 polymer ?
#
loop_
_entity_poly.entity_id
_entity_poly.type
_entity_poly.pdbx_seq_one_letter_code
_entity_poly.pdbx_strand_id
1 'polypeptide(L)'
;MDIIRQRKPLRVLVVLYPQSPLMSKPEIDTILHQSIAQLNAVESDARTLFLATWPHRTVMVFDLYNESYDFAQAHQPQDLPVLAIHFQTKEKIKIGKTSEQNAREVNNEVARYHNLHGHAALPMVEDHRNGNVPTFMSPRNMGSPS
;
A
#
# COMPACT_ATOMS: atom_id res chain seq x y z
N MET A 1 19.25 -3.24 -4.90
CA MET A 1 18.78 -3.34 -3.50
C MET A 1 18.75 -4.79 -3.09
N ASP A 2 19.55 -5.18 -2.10
CA ASP A 2 19.73 -6.60 -1.75
C ASP A 2 18.45 -7.27 -1.23
N ILE A 3 17.54 -6.51 -0.63
CA ILE A 3 16.27 -7.03 -0.09
C ILE A 3 15.33 -7.58 -1.17
N ILE A 4 15.29 -6.97 -2.37
CA ILE A 4 14.46 -7.45 -3.49
C ILE A 4 15.03 -8.78 -4.04
N ARG A 5 16.36 -8.88 -4.12
CA ARG A 5 17.06 -10.08 -4.64
C ARG A 5 16.87 -11.31 -3.77
N GLN A 6 16.54 -11.13 -2.49
CA GLN A 6 16.27 -12.24 -1.56
C GLN A 6 14.95 -12.97 -1.86
N ARG A 7 14.04 -12.36 -2.66
CA ARG A 7 12.73 -12.91 -2.99
C ARG A 7 11.94 -13.41 -1.77
N LYS A 8 12.07 -12.70 -0.65
CA LYS A 8 11.29 -12.92 0.58
C LYS A 8 10.09 -11.98 0.60
N PRO A 9 8.97 -12.37 1.25
CA PRO A 9 7.82 -11.49 1.42
C PRO A 9 8.25 -10.10 1.92
N LEU A 10 7.86 -9.06 1.18
CA LEU A 10 8.10 -7.67 1.57
C LEU A 10 6.88 -6.82 1.22
N ARG A 11 6.73 -5.72 1.94
CA ARG A 11 5.67 -4.75 1.69
C ARG A 11 6.25 -3.46 1.13
N VAL A 12 5.69 -2.96 0.05
CA VAL A 12 6.12 -1.72 -0.59
C VAL A 12 5.10 -0.63 -0.31
N LEU A 13 5.56 0.43 0.34
CA LEU A 13 4.82 1.68 0.51
C LEU A 13 5.20 2.62 -0.63
N VAL A 14 4.24 3.00 -1.47
CA VAL A 14 4.44 4.00 -2.51
C VAL A 14 3.77 5.30 -2.08
N VAL A 15 4.51 6.40 -2.11
CA VAL A 15 4.03 7.74 -1.77
C VAL A 15 4.22 8.66 -2.98
N LEU A 16 3.12 9.21 -3.48
CA LEU A 16 3.11 10.20 -4.55
C LEU A 16 2.89 11.59 -3.97
N TYR A 17 3.74 12.53 -4.36
CA TYR A 17 3.64 13.95 -3.97
C TYR A 17 2.99 14.77 -5.09
N PRO A 18 2.47 15.98 -4.82
CA PRO A 18 1.75 16.79 -5.80
C PRO A 18 2.53 17.08 -7.09
N GLN A 19 3.86 17.15 -7.00
CA GLN A 19 4.73 17.41 -8.15
C GLN A 19 5.08 16.15 -8.96
N SER A 20 4.64 14.97 -8.52
CA SER A 20 4.79 13.74 -9.28
C SER A 20 3.81 13.72 -10.46
N PRO A 21 4.24 13.35 -11.68
CA PRO A 21 3.31 13.18 -12.79
C PRO A 21 2.23 12.12 -12.50
N LEU A 22 2.55 11.13 -11.67
CA LEU A 22 1.65 10.06 -11.24
C LEU A 22 0.50 10.57 -10.35
N MET A 23 0.61 11.77 -9.76
CA MET A 23 -0.43 12.34 -8.92
C MET A 23 -1.62 12.87 -9.72
N SER A 24 -1.40 13.28 -10.98
CA SER A 24 -2.45 13.85 -11.83
C SER A 24 -3.58 12.85 -12.15
N LYS A 25 -3.21 11.58 -12.31
CA LYS A 25 -4.11 10.43 -12.54
C LYS A 25 -3.52 9.21 -11.82
N PRO A 26 -3.82 9.03 -10.52
CA PRO A 26 -3.26 7.93 -9.74
C PRO A 26 -3.98 6.61 -10.08
N GLU A 27 -3.65 6.04 -11.24
CA GLU A 27 -4.14 4.73 -11.68
C GLU A 27 -3.26 3.62 -11.12
N ILE A 28 -3.88 2.59 -10.54
CA ILE A 28 -3.18 1.50 -9.84
C ILE A 28 -2.14 0.83 -10.73
N ASP A 29 -2.52 0.43 -11.94
CA ASP A 29 -1.63 -0.27 -12.87
C ASP A 29 -0.43 0.60 -13.24
N THR A 30 -0.65 1.89 -13.48
CA THR A 30 0.43 2.83 -13.80
C THR A 30 1.39 3.00 -12.61
N ILE A 31 0.86 3.16 -11.39
CA ILE A 31 1.69 3.31 -10.18
C ILE A 31 2.47 2.02 -9.90
N LEU A 32 1.82 0.87 -10.02
CA LEU A 32 2.42 -0.44 -9.82
C LEU A 32 3.53 -0.68 -10.83
N HIS A 33 3.24 -0.54 -12.13
CA HIS A 33 4.20 -0.73 -13.20
C HIS A 33 5.46 0.13 -13.02
N GLN A 34 5.29 1.43 -12.72
CA GLN A 34 6.40 2.34 -12.45
C GLN A 34 7.18 1.93 -11.20
N SER A 35 6.49 1.53 -10.12
CA SER A 35 7.13 1.07 -8.89
C SER A 35 7.95 -0.20 -9.11
N ILE A 36 7.40 -1.18 -9.83
CA ILE A 36 8.07 -2.44 -10.18
C ILE A 36 9.31 -2.18 -11.03
N ALA A 37 9.23 -1.28 -12.02
CA ALA A 37 10.38 -0.86 -12.83
C ALA A 37 11.48 -0.23 -11.97
N GLN A 38 11.13 0.65 -11.03
CA GLN A 38 12.10 1.27 -10.10
C GLN A 38 12.77 0.25 -9.18
N LEU A 39 12.07 -0.83 -8.81
CA LEU A 39 12.61 -1.91 -7.98
C LEU A 39 13.37 -2.97 -8.76
N ASN A 40 13.29 -2.96 -10.10
CA ASN A 40 13.74 -4.05 -10.96
C ASN A 40 13.16 -5.41 -10.50
N ALA A 41 11.85 -5.41 -10.21
CA ALA A 41 11.07 -6.58 -9.79
C ALA A 41 10.18 -7.10 -10.94
N VAL A 42 9.38 -8.13 -10.67
CA VAL A 42 8.42 -8.69 -11.62
C VAL A 42 7.01 -8.40 -11.14
N GLU A 43 6.15 -7.90 -12.02
CA GLU A 43 4.79 -7.48 -11.67
C GLU A 43 3.89 -8.64 -11.22
N SER A 44 4.09 -9.84 -11.79
CA SER A 44 3.35 -11.05 -11.38
C SER A 44 3.65 -11.51 -9.95
N ASP A 45 4.75 -11.04 -9.35
CA ASP A 45 5.10 -11.32 -7.96
C ASP A 45 4.43 -10.32 -6.98
N ALA A 46 3.67 -9.34 -7.51
CA ALA A 46 3.07 -8.26 -6.75
C ALA A 46 1.58 -8.48 -6.45
N ARG A 47 1.13 -8.01 -5.29
CA ARG A 47 -0.28 -7.94 -4.90
C ARG A 47 -0.61 -6.58 -4.33
N THR A 48 -1.35 -5.76 -5.07
CA THR A 48 -1.82 -4.46 -4.58
C THR A 48 -2.88 -4.65 -3.50
N LEU A 49 -2.65 -4.04 -2.33
CA LEU A 49 -3.53 -4.14 -1.17
C LEU A 49 -4.48 -2.95 -1.10
N PHE A 50 -3.96 -1.74 -1.20
CA PHE A 50 -4.81 -0.55 -1.22
C PHE A 50 -4.20 0.63 -1.97
N LEU A 51 -5.07 1.54 -2.39
CA LEU A 51 -4.75 2.86 -2.88
C LEU A 51 -5.61 3.88 -2.13
N ALA A 52 -4.98 4.90 -1.56
CA ALA A 52 -5.65 5.97 -0.85
C ALA A 52 -5.17 7.33 -1.32
N THR A 53 -6.11 8.17 -1.77
CA THR A 53 -5.80 9.47 -2.37
C THR A 53 -6.30 10.61 -1.50
N TRP A 54 -5.43 11.57 -1.18
CA TRP A 54 -5.74 12.83 -0.49
C TRP A 54 -5.40 14.03 -1.38
N PRO A 55 -5.87 15.25 -1.06
CA PRO A 55 -5.57 16.44 -1.87
C PRO A 55 -4.08 16.70 -2.13
N HIS A 56 -3.20 16.30 -1.21
CA HIS A 56 -1.76 16.60 -1.29
C HIS A 56 -0.85 15.36 -1.28
N ARG A 57 -1.41 14.15 -1.34
CA ARG A 57 -0.64 12.91 -1.43
C ARG A 57 -1.50 11.75 -1.89
N THR A 58 -0.90 10.79 -2.58
CA THR A 58 -1.49 9.46 -2.80
C THR A 58 -0.58 8.41 -2.18
N VAL A 59 -1.15 7.43 -1.51
CA VAL A 59 -0.43 6.29 -0.95
C VAL A 59 -0.97 5.01 -1.56
N MET A 60 -0.09 4.16 -2.05
CA MET A 60 -0.42 2.81 -2.48
C MET A 60 0.44 1.82 -1.69
N VAL A 61 -0.14 0.69 -1.30
CA VAL A 61 0.61 -0.40 -0.69
C VAL A 61 0.40 -1.66 -1.50
N PHE A 62 1.49 -2.35 -1.80
CA PHE A 62 1.47 -3.68 -2.40
C PHE A 62 2.51 -4.57 -1.74
N ASP A 63 2.25 -5.87 -1.74
CA ASP A 63 3.23 -6.86 -1.30
C ASP A 63 3.99 -7.42 -2.52
N LEU A 64 5.26 -7.75 -2.34
CA LEU A 64 6.06 -8.56 -3.26
C LEU A 64 6.38 -9.89 -2.60
N TYR A 65 6.31 -10.98 -3.38
CA TYR A 65 6.67 -12.34 -2.96
C TYR A 65 5.87 -12.88 -1.76
N ASN A 66 4.71 -12.28 -1.44
CA ASN A 66 3.85 -12.72 -0.34
C ASN A 66 2.81 -13.75 -0.84
N GLU A 67 3.29 -14.89 -1.30
CA GLU A 67 2.44 -15.96 -1.86
C GLU A 67 1.46 -16.53 -0.81
N SER A 68 1.87 -16.54 0.46
CA SER A 68 1.08 -17.00 1.59
C SER A 68 0.13 -15.93 2.16
N TYR A 69 -0.13 -14.84 1.43
CA TYR A 69 -1.06 -13.82 1.91
C TYR A 69 -2.47 -14.40 2.08
N ASP A 70 -2.97 -14.35 3.31
CA ASP A 70 -4.31 -14.78 3.69
C ASP A 70 -5.21 -13.57 3.97
N PHE A 71 -6.15 -13.32 3.06
CA PHE A 71 -7.11 -12.21 3.18
C PHE A 71 -8.04 -12.35 4.40
N ALA A 72 -8.34 -13.56 4.87
CA ALA A 72 -9.17 -13.79 6.05
C ALA A 72 -8.46 -13.29 7.33
N GLN A 73 -7.14 -13.45 7.39
CA GLN A 73 -6.32 -13.01 8.53
C GLN A 73 -5.69 -11.63 8.34
N ALA A 74 -5.79 -11.01 7.16
CA ALA A 74 -5.16 -9.72 6.84
C ALA A 74 -5.60 -8.52 7.69
N HIS A 75 -6.62 -8.69 8.54
CA HIS A 75 -7.04 -7.73 9.56
C HIS A 75 -6.16 -7.75 10.82
N GLN A 76 -5.26 -8.71 10.93
CA GLN A 76 -4.18 -8.79 11.91
C GLN A 76 -2.89 -8.25 11.26
N PRO A 77 -2.13 -7.38 11.94
CA PRO A 77 -0.87 -6.89 11.41
C PRO A 77 0.14 -8.01 11.17
N GLN A 78 0.74 -8.03 9.98
CA GLN A 78 1.88 -8.90 9.67
C GLN A 78 3.19 -8.21 10.03
N ASP A 79 4.24 -8.97 10.34
CA ASP A 79 5.59 -8.42 10.55
C ASP A 79 6.43 -8.53 9.28
N LEU A 80 6.06 -7.77 8.25
CA LEU A 80 6.80 -7.73 6.99
C LEU A 80 7.81 -6.58 6.98
N PRO A 81 9.02 -6.78 6.42
CA PRO A 81 9.91 -5.67 6.14
C PRO A 81 9.25 -4.75 5.10
N VAL A 82 9.39 -3.44 5.32
CA VAL A 82 8.80 -2.42 4.46
C VAL A 82 9.87 -1.64 3.70
N LEU A 83 9.62 -1.43 2.41
CA LEU A 83 10.40 -0.56 1.55
C LEU A 83 9.51 0.58 1.08
N ALA A 84 10.00 1.81 1.16
CA ALA A 84 9.26 2.99 0.72
C ALA A 84 9.80 3.51 -0.61
N ILE A 85 8.90 3.83 -1.53
CA ILE A 85 9.18 4.56 -2.77
C ILE A 85 8.46 5.91 -2.69
N HIS A 86 9.22 7.00 -2.78
CA HIS A 86 8.70 8.36 -2.81
C HIS A 86 8.91 8.93 -4.21
N PHE A 87 7.82 9.05 -4.96
CA PHE A 87 7.81 9.78 -6.23
C PHE A 87 7.54 11.26 -5.94
N GLN A 88 8.61 12.06 -5.83
CA GLN A 88 8.49 13.48 -5.51
C GLN A 88 8.27 14.33 -6.76
N THR A 89 9.08 14.08 -7.79
CA THR A 89 8.95 14.64 -9.15
C THR A 89 9.26 13.53 -10.14
N LYS A 90 9.23 13.82 -11.45
CA LYS A 90 9.64 12.86 -12.49
C LYS A 90 11.10 12.40 -12.33
N GLU A 91 12.00 13.32 -11.93
CA GLU A 91 13.44 13.07 -11.80
C GLU A 91 13.85 12.70 -10.37
N LYS A 92 12.96 12.89 -9.39
CA LYS A 92 13.26 12.73 -7.97
C LYS A 92 12.43 11.60 -7.37
N ILE A 93 13.00 10.40 -7.46
CA ILE A 93 12.46 9.18 -6.87
C ILE A 93 13.41 8.75 -5.75
N LYS A 94 12.89 8.58 -4.54
CA LYS A 94 13.66 8.06 -3.40
C LYS A 94 13.16 6.69 -3.03
N ILE A 95 14.08 5.75 -2.83
CA ILE A 95 13.76 4.38 -2.47
C ILE A 95 14.63 3.97 -1.29
N GLY A 96 14.03 3.37 -0.27
CA GLY A 96 14.78 2.90 0.88
C GLY A 96 13.98 1.97 1.78
N LYS A 97 14.70 1.12 2.51
CA LYS A 97 14.11 0.35 3.60
C LYS A 97 13.65 1.32 4.69
N THR A 98 12.47 1.11 5.24
CA THR A 98 11.97 1.92 6.35
C THR A 98 12.60 1.49 7.68
N SER A 99 12.50 2.34 8.70
CA SER A 99 12.80 1.94 10.08
C SER A 99 11.80 0.86 10.53
N GLU A 100 12.16 0.06 11.54
CA GLU A 100 11.25 -0.94 12.10
C GLU A 100 9.94 -0.32 12.62
N GLN A 101 10.03 0.88 13.21
CA GLN A 101 8.85 1.62 13.67
C GLN A 101 7.92 1.96 12.51
N ASN A 102 8.44 2.53 11.42
CA ASN A 102 7.64 2.87 10.25
C ASN A 102 7.11 1.61 9.54
N ALA A 103 7.88 0.51 9.54
CA ALA A 103 7.41 -0.77 9.01
C ALA A 103 6.20 -1.28 9.80
N ARG A 104 6.27 -1.27 11.14
CA ARG A 104 5.14 -1.63 12.02
C ARG A 104 3.92 -0.76 11.74
N GLU A 105 4.09 0.55 11.58
CA GLU A 105 3.00 1.47 11.27
C GLU A 105 2.31 1.13 9.94
N VAL A 106 3.09 0.89 8.87
CA VAL A 106 2.54 0.49 7.57
C VAL A 106 1.81 -0.86 7.65
N ASN A 107 2.35 -1.83 8.38
CA ASN A 107 1.71 -3.12 8.57
C ASN A 107 0.40 -3.02 9.37
N ASN A 108 0.38 -2.20 10.42
CA ASN A 108 -0.83 -1.90 11.18
C ASN A 108 -1.88 -1.19 10.32
N GLU A 109 -1.45 -0.30 9.43
CA GLU A 109 -2.35 0.44 8.55
C GLU A 109 -3.03 -0.49 7.52
N VAL A 110 -2.30 -1.43 6.93
CA VAL A 110 -2.89 -2.48 6.08
C VAL A 110 -3.96 -3.26 6.85
N ALA A 111 -3.64 -3.69 8.08
CA ALA A 111 -4.58 -4.40 8.93
C ALA A 111 -5.82 -3.56 9.27
N ARG A 112 -5.64 -2.25 9.52
CA ARG A 112 -6.72 -1.29 9.73
C ARG A 112 -7.62 -1.18 8.49
N TYR A 113 -7.04 -1.11 7.29
CA TYR A 113 -7.80 -1.09 6.04
C TYR A 113 -8.66 -2.34 5.86
N HIS A 114 -8.12 -3.54 6.14
CA HIS A 114 -8.91 -4.77 6.13
C HIS A 114 -10.00 -4.80 7.21
N ASN A 115 -9.71 -4.26 8.39
CA ASN A 115 -10.71 -4.13 9.44
C ASN A 115 -11.86 -3.22 9.01
N LEU A 116 -11.60 -2.13 8.27
CA LEU A 116 -12.62 -1.18 7.85
C LEU A 116 -13.41 -1.67 6.64
N HIS A 117 -12.74 -2.18 5.61
CA HIS A 117 -13.39 -2.61 4.37
C HIS A 117 -13.98 -4.02 4.43
N GLY A 118 -13.82 -4.73 5.56
CA GLY A 118 -14.43 -6.04 5.74
C GLY A 118 -13.90 -7.05 4.74
N HIS A 119 -14.79 -7.58 3.91
CA HIS A 119 -14.48 -8.57 2.88
C HIS A 119 -14.40 -7.98 1.47
N ALA A 120 -14.16 -6.67 1.34
CA ALA A 120 -14.01 -6.02 0.04
C ALA A 120 -12.90 -6.67 -0.81
N ALA A 121 -13.09 -6.68 -2.14
CA ALA A 121 -12.06 -7.13 -3.05
C ALA A 121 -10.81 -6.22 -2.96
N LEU A 122 -9.64 -6.83 -3.17
CA LEU A 122 -8.41 -6.07 -3.38
C LEU A 122 -8.32 -5.60 -4.84
N PRO A 123 -7.68 -4.45 -5.10
CA PRO A 123 -7.20 -3.48 -4.12
C PRO A 123 -8.35 -2.67 -3.51
N MET A 124 -8.25 -2.36 -2.21
CA MET A 124 -9.17 -1.43 -1.55
C MET A 124 -8.83 -0.01 -1.99
N VAL A 125 -9.83 0.78 -2.41
CA VAL A 125 -9.60 2.14 -2.94
C VAL A 125 -10.37 3.18 -2.13
N GLU A 126 -9.65 4.18 -1.62
CA GLU A 126 -10.23 5.34 -0.96
C GLU A 126 -9.85 6.64 -1.68
N ASP A 127 -10.84 7.51 -1.91
CA ASP A 127 -10.62 8.87 -2.43
C ASP A 127 -11.17 9.90 -1.44
N HIS A 128 -10.25 10.58 -0.75
CA HIS A 128 -10.51 11.62 0.25
C HIS A 128 -10.48 13.02 -0.37
N ARG A 129 -10.24 13.15 -1.68
CA ARG A 129 -10.33 14.45 -2.36
C ARG A 129 -11.79 14.90 -2.30
N ASN A 130 -12.02 16.15 -1.90
CA ASN A 130 -13.34 16.76 -1.69
C ASN A 130 -14.02 16.50 -0.34
N GLY A 131 -13.27 16.07 0.69
CA GLY A 131 -13.83 15.90 2.04
C GLY A 131 -14.74 14.68 2.19
N ASN A 132 -14.69 13.76 1.22
CA ASN A 132 -15.32 12.45 1.33
C ASN A 132 -14.67 11.70 2.50
N VAL A 133 -15.45 11.47 3.56
CA VAL A 133 -15.10 10.51 4.59
C VAL A 133 -15.62 9.16 4.12
N PRO A 134 -14.77 8.14 3.91
CA PRO A 134 -15.25 6.84 3.48
C PRO A 134 -16.23 6.26 4.51
N THR A 135 -17.40 5.84 4.04
CA THR A 135 -18.38 5.14 4.87
C THR A 135 -18.12 3.63 4.75
N PHE A 136 -17.72 3.02 5.86
CA PHE A 136 -17.41 1.59 5.92
C PHE A 136 -18.66 0.80 6.33
N MET A 137 -19.28 0.10 5.38
CA MET A 137 -20.55 -0.59 5.62
C MET A 137 -20.41 -1.92 6.38
N SER A 138 -19.21 -2.47 6.53
CA SER A 138 -19.02 -3.79 7.18
C SER A 138 -17.61 -3.97 7.79
N PRO A 139 -17.23 -3.18 8.81
CA PRO A 139 -15.96 -3.39 9.49
C PRO A 139 -15.94 -4.74 10.23
N ARG A 140 -14.83 -5.48 10.17
CA ARG A 140 -14.69 -6.82 10.80
C ARG A 140 -14.75 -6.79 12.33
N ASN A 141 -14.34 -5.68 12.94
CA ASN A 141 -14.22 -5.53 14.39
C ASN A 141 -15.33 -4.69 15.05
N MET A 142 -16.46 -4.43 14.37
CA MET A 142 -17.66 -4.01 15.11
C MET A 142 -18.29 -5.23 15.78
N GLY A 143 -17.67 -5.65 16.90
CA GLY A 143 -18.39 -6.40 17.91
C GLY A 143 -19.62 -5.60 18.32
N SER A 144 -20.77 -6.26 18.38
CA SER A 144 -21.99 -5.70 18.96
C SER A 144 -21.64 -5.04 20.31
N PRO A 145 -22.20 -3.88 20.65
CA PRO A 145 -22.05 -3.34 21.99
C PRO A 145 -22.58 -4.40 22.96
N SER A 146 -21.69 -4.92 23.80
CA SER A 146 -22.02 -5.73 24.97
C SER A 146 -22.76 -4.90 26.00
#